data_AF-A0A7V2H8Z9-F1
#
_entry.id   AF-A0A7V2H8Z9-F1
#
_cell.length_a   1.000
_cell.length_b   1.000
_cell.length_c   1.000
_cell.angle_alpha   90.00
_cell.angle_beta   90.00
_cell.angle_gamma   90.00
#
_symmetry.space_group_name_H-M   'P 1'
#
loop_
_entity.id
_entity.type
_entity.pdbx_description
1 polymer ?
#
loop_
_entity_poly.entity_id
_entity_poly.type
_entity_poly.pdbx_seq_one_letter_code
_entity_poly.pdbx_strand_id
1 'polypeptide(L)'
;HRDQAAAHRIERQGALDDLRSQAASSRAPQSAIPNLHVLARTLEQVEALLNLDQDIRPASIYCDFEDVRRYPLAVERCRRRQMPIAVATMRIIKPGEEGWLQQVLASNPDAIIVRNLAGIEFYRQVAPALPLIGDFSLNIANELTAAIFAESGLTRAVPSYDLNWRQMQAMLSRFDPAFFECVVHQHMPMFHMEHCVFAHTLSNGKDFRDCGRPCETHRVDLRDRVGADHALIPDAGCRNTVYNGRAQSAAEFIPRMLELGIRHFRVELLRQSTGEVEPIVRRYFDLIQGREAPQSALRSLRVVNQLGVTAGTFAHD
;
A
#
# COMPACT_ATOMS: atom_id res chain seq x y z
N HIS A 1 -22.78 34.24 -25.11
CA HIS A 1 -22.94 32.81 -25.46
C HIS A 1 -22.33 31.89 -24.39
N ARG A 2 -22.72 32.03 -23.12
CA ARG A 2 -22.40 31.06 -22.06
C ARG A 2 -23.70 30.86 -21.29
N ASP A 3 -24.57 30.01 -21.82
CA ASP A 3 -25.75 29.52 -21.09
C ASP A 3 -26.32 28.34 -21.87
N GLN A 4 -25.81 27.16 -21.55
CA GLN A 4 -26.49 25.86 -21.57
C GLN A 4 -25.43 24.85 -21.14
N ALA A 5 -25.22 24.74 -19.83
CA ALA A 5 -24.58 23.56 -19.28
C ALA A 5 -25.40 22.36 -19.77
N ALA A 6 -24.80 21.47 -20.56
CA ALA A 6 -25.47 20.28 -21.05
C ALA A 6 -25.95 19.47 -19.84
N ALA A 7 -27.25 19.51 -19.56
CA ALA A 7 -27.86 18.70 -18.53
C ALA A 7 -27.82 17.26 -19.02
N HIS A 8 -26.85 16.48 -18.55
CA HIS A 8 -26.79 15.05 -18.82
C HIS A 8 -28.08 14.40 -18.31
N ARG A 9 -28.85 13.79 -19.22
CA ARG A 9 -30.08 13.07 -18.85
C ARG A 9 -29.69 11.80 -18.10
N ILE A 10 -30.23 11.62 -16.90
CA ILE A 10 -30.14 10.34 -16.18
C ILE A 10 -31.01 9.32 -16.93
N GLU A 11 -30.38 8.32 -17.53
CA GLU A 11 -31.06 7.28 -18.33
C GLU A 11 -31.90 6.34 -17.46
N ARG A 12 -31.38 5.97 -16.28
CA ARG A 12 -32.05 5.10 -15.31
C ARG A 12 -32.10 5.76 -13.95
N GLN A 13 -33.28 6.26 -13.58
CA GLN A 13 -33.53 6.72 -12.21
C GLN A 13 -33.33 5.56 -11.22
N GLY A 14 -32.69 5.82 -10.07
CA GLY A 14 -32.45 4.81 -9.04
C GLY A 14 -31.30 3.84 -9.30
N ALA A 15 -30.58 3.95 -10.43
CA ALA A 15 -29.49 3.02 -10.76
C ALA A 15 -28.41 2.88 -9.66
N LEU A 16 -28.12 3.96 -8.93
CA LEU A 16 -27.16 3.92 -7.82
C LEU A 16 -27.66 3.08 -6.65
N ASP A 17 -28.95 3.22 -6.31
CA ASP A 17 -29.54 2.46 -5.21
C ASP A 17 -29.68 0.98 -5.58
N ASP A 18 -30.01 0.69 -6.84
CA ASP A 18 -29.99 -0.66 -7.40
C ASP A 18 -28.60 -1.29 -7.28
N LEU A 19 -27.55 -0.58 -7.68
CA LEU A 19 -26.16 -1.07 -7.57
C LEU A 19 -25.75 -1.31 -6.11
N ARG A 20 -26.13 -0.41 -5.21
CA ARG A 20 -25.86 -0.56 -3.77
C ARG A 20 -26.56 -1.76 -3.16
N SER A 21 -27.78 -2.05 -3.59
CA SER A 21 -28.52 -3.22 -3.12
C SER A 21 -27.85 -4.53 -3.51
N GLN A 22 -27.15 -4.56 -4.64
CA GLN A 22 -26.39 -5.72 -5.12
C GLN A 22 -25.02 -5.83 -4.45
N ALA A 23 -24.38 -4.70 -4.18
CA ALA A 23 -23.04 -4.60 -3.60
C ALA A 23 -22.98 -4.84 -2.08
N ALA A 24 -24.13 -5.00 -1.42
CA ALA A 24 -24.20 -5.13 0.03
C ALA A 24 -23.52 -6.43 0.50
N SER A 25 -22.34 -6.29 1.09
CA SER A 25 -21.62 -7.42 1.69
C SER A 25 -22.22 -7.80 3.04
N SER A 26 -22.32 -9.11 3.31
CA SER A 26 -22.60 -9.62 4.65
C SER A 26 -21.41 -9.35 5.57
N ARG A 27 -21.61 -8.61 6.67
CA ARG A 27 -20.57 -8.41 7.68
C ARG A 27 -20.12 -9.76 8.24
N ALA A 28 -18.86 -10.12 8.05
CA ALA A 28 -18.30 -11.33 8.64
C ALA A 28 -18.21 -11.18 10.17
N PRO A 29 -18.27 -12.27 10.96
CA PRO A 29 -17.93 -12.21 12.37
C PRO A 29 -16.45 -11.84 12.53
N GLN A 30 -16.19 -10.72 13.22
CA GLN A 30 -14.88 -10.08 13.26
C GLN A 30 -14.07 -10.46 14.50
N SER A 31 -12.76 -10.61 14.32
CA SER A 31 -11.82 -10.53 15.43
C SER A 31 -11.83 -9.09 16.00
N ALA A 32 -12.00 -8.97 17.31
CA ALA A 32 -11.92 -7.66 17.98
C ALA A 32 -10.49 -7.10 18.00
N ILE A 33 -9.47 -7.93 17.74
CA ILE A 33 -8.07 -7.57 17.91
C ILE A 33 -7.54 -6.90 16.63
N PRO A 34 -7.06 -5.65 16.70
CA PRO A 34 -6.46 -4.99 15.56
C PRO A 34 -5.06 -5.55 15.25
N ASN A 35 -4.73 -5.60 13.97
CA ASN A 35 -3.49 -6.13 13.42
C ASN A 35 -2.65 -5.01 12.80
N LEU A 36 -1.35 -5.03 13.08
CA LEU A 36 -0.37 -4.18 12.41
C LEU A 36 0.45 -5.02 11.42
N HIS A 37 0.43 -4.63 10.16
CA HIS A 37 1.27 -5.15 9.09
C HIS A 37 2.39 -4.16 8.78
N VAL A 38 3.58 -4.64 8.43
CA VAL A 38 4.69 -3.74 8.08
C VAL A 38 5.29 -4.13 6.73
N LEU A 39 5.32 -3.16 5.82
CA LEU A 39 5.92 -3.32 4.50
C LEU A 39 7.38 -2.88 4.54
N ALA A 40 8.27 -3.81 4.20
CA ALA A 40 9.70 -3.65 4.05
C ALA A 40 10.10 -3.65 2.57
N ARG A 41 11.10 -2.85 2.23
CA ARG A 41 11.68 -2.72 0.88
C ARG A 41 13.09 -3.30 0.76
N THR A 42 13.68 -3.71 1.89
CA THR A 42 14.99 -4.39 1.90
C THR A 42 15.02 -5.58 2.85
N LEU A 43 15.98 -6.50 2.64
CA LEU A 43 16.17 -7.65 3.53
C LEU A 43 16.63 -7.23 4.92
N GLU A 44 17.38 -6.14 5.05
CA GLU A 44 17.80 -5.59 6.34
C GLU A 44 16.61 -5.10 7.15
N GLN A 45 15.61 -4.49 6.50
CA GLN A 45 14.35 -4.13 7.14
C GLN A 45 13.56 -5.38 7.56
N VAL A 46 13.53 -6.42 6.73
CA VAL A 46 12.92 -7.72 7.12
C VAL A 46 13.61 -8.29 8.36
N GLU A 47 14.95 -8.31 8.42
CA GLU A 47 15.67 -8.76 9.61
C GLU A 47 15.36 -7.92 10.84
N ALA A 48 15.32 -6.59 10.70
CA ALA A 48 14.96 -5.71 11.80
C ALA A 48 13.56 -6.03 12.35
N LEU A 49 12.58 -6.25 11.47
CA LEU A 49 11.22 -6.64 11.84
C LEU A 49 11.15 -8.01 12.51
N LEU A 50 11.96 -8.98 12.07
CA LEU A 50 12.03 -10.32 12.65
C LEU A 50 12.73 -10.37 14.01
N ASN A 51 13.47 -9.32 14.37
CA ASN A 51 14.19 -9.19 15.64
C ASN A 51 13.50 -8.21 16.61
N LEU A 52 12.31 -7.69 16.26
CA LEU A 52 11.50 -6.92 17.19
C LEU A 52 11.07 -7.78 18.39
N ASP A 53 10.88 -7.11 19.53
CA ASP A 53 10.34 -7.74 20.73
C ASP A 53 8.94 -8.32 20.48
N GLN A 54 8.61 -9.37 21.22
CA GLN A 54 7.35 -10.10 21.06
C GLN A 54 6.10 -9.23 21.36
N ASP A 55 6.24 -8.19 22.20
CA ASP A 55 5.16 -7.27 22.60
C ASP A 55 4.79 -6.23 21.52
N ILE A 56 5.61 -6.10 20.48
CA ILE A 56 5.39 -5.22 19.32
C ILE A 56 5.53 -5.97 17.98
N ARG A 57 5.48 -7.31 18.02
CA ARG A 57 5.59 -8.16 16.83
C ARG A 57 4.44 -7.88 15.86
N PRO A 58 4.70 -7.55 14.58
CA PRO A 58 3.64 -7.33 13.61
C PRO A 58 2.90 -8.65 13.29
N ALA A 59 1.66 -8.52 12.82
CA ALA A 59 0.85 -9.65 12.38
C ALA A 59 1.39 -10.31 11.10
N SER A 60 2.01 -9.52 10.22
CA SER A 60 2.73 -10.01 9.06
C SER A 60 3.76 -8.99 8.54
N ILE A 61 4.73 -9.48 7.79
CA ILE A 61 5.67 -8.66 7.03
C ILE A 61 5.27 -8.67 5.57
N TYR A 62 5.23 -7.50 4.93
CA TYR A 62 5.02 -7.36 3.50
C TYR A 62 6.35 -6.98 2.83
N CYS A 63 6.62 -7.48 1.63
CA CYS A 63 7.84 -7.18 0.90
C CYS A 63 7.53 -6.52 -0.45
N ASP A 64 8.21 -5.40 -0.73
CA ASP A 64 8.14 -4.63 -1.99
C ASP A 64 9.56 -4.34 -2.45
N PHE A 65 10.22 -5.35 -3.03
CA PHE A 65 11.64 -5.29 -3.36
C PHE A 65 11.85 -4.83 -4.80
N GLU A 66 12.91 -4.04 -5.00
CA GLU A 66 13.36 -3.62 -6.34
C GLU A 66 13.78 -4.83 -7.19
N ASP A 67 14.32 -5.87 -6.55
CA ASP A 67 14.71 -7.13 -7.16
C ASP A 67 13.84 -8.28 -6.64
N VAL A 68 12.87 -8.70 -7.45
CA VAL A 68 11.92 -9.77 -7.11
C VAL A 68 12.59 -11.12 -6.85
N ARG A 69 13.83 -11.33 -7.34
CA ARG A 69 14.61 -12.56 -7.07
C ARG A 69 15.03 -12.68 -5.62
N ARG A 70 14.92 -11.60 -4.83
CA ARG A 70 15.18 -11.60 -3.39
C ARG A 70 13.96 -12.03 -2.56
N TYR A 71 12.76 -12.12 -3.14
CA TYR A 71 11.57 -12.58 -2.42
C TYR A 71 11.70 -13.98 -1.82
N PRO A 72 12.25 -15.01 -2.51
CA PRO A 72 12.42 -16.33 -1.91
C PRO A 72 13.23 -16.31 -0.61
N LEU A 73 14.27 -15.47 -0.53
CA LEU A 73 15.08 -15.32 0.66
C LEU A 73 14.30 -14.66 1.80
N ALA A 74 13.50 -13.62 1.53
CA ALA A 74 12.63 -13.03 2.56
C ALA A 74 11.59 -14.04 3.07
N VAL A 75 10.97 -14.80 2.16
CA VAL A 75 9.99 -15.85 2.50
C VAL A 75 10.63 -16.92 3.38
N GLU A 76 11.83 -17.40 3.03
CA GLU A 76 12.57 -18.37 3.84
C GLU A 76 12.81 -17.86 5.27
N ARG A 77 13.30 -16.62 5.40
CA ARG A 77 13.63 -16.04 6.71
C ARG A 77 12.39 -15.79 7.57
N CYS A 78 11.31 -15.27 6.98
CA CYS A 78 10.03 -15.12 7.66
C CYS A 78 9.46 -16.47 8.11
N ARG A 79 9.49 -17.49 7.24
CA ARG A 79 8.99 -18.84 7.55
C ARG A 79 9.76 -19.49 8.70
N ARG A 80 11.09 -19.35 8.75
CA ARG A 80 11.94 -19.83 9.86
C ARG A 80 11.56 -19.23 11.22
N ARG A 81 10.98 -18.03 11.23
CA ARG A 81 10.52 -17.31 12.43
C ARG A 81 9.00 -17.35 12.60
N GLN A 82 8.30 -18.19 11.83
CA GLN A 82 6.84 -18.31 11.82
C GLN A 82 6.15 -16.95 11.67
N MET A 83 6.72 -16.08 10.84
CA MET A 83 6.18 -14.77 10.53
C MET A 83 5.43 -14.86 9.20
N PRO A 84 4.11 -14.58 9.16
CA PRO A 84 3.37 -14.53 7.91
C PRO A 84 3.95 -13.47 6.97
N ILE A 85 4.05 -13.80 5.69
CA ILE A 85 4.63 -12.92 4.67
C ILE A 85 3.75 -12.77 3.44
N ALA A 86 3.58 -11.52 3.01
CA ALA A 86 3.04 -11.20 1.69
C ALA A 86 4.10 -10.50 0.83
N VAL A 87 4.01 -10.66 -0.49
CA VAL A 87 4.92 -10.03 -1.45
C VAL A 87 4.14 -9.21 -2.46
N ALA A 88 4.64 -8.03 -2.81
CA ALA A 88 3.99 -7.13 -3.73
C ALA A 88 4.36 -7.41 -5.18
N THR A 89 3.36 -7.31 -6.06
CA THR A 89 3.61 -7.22 -7.50
C THR A 89 4.17 -5.85 -7.85
N MET A 90 4.81 -5.75 -9.02
CA MET A 90 5.08 -4.45 -9.64
C MET A 90 3.77 -3.71 -9.88
N ARG A 91 3.87 -2.38 -9.93
CA ARG A 91 2.74 -1.48 -10.17
C ARG A 91 2.25 -1.56 -11.61
N ILE A 92 3.18 -1.65 -12.55
CA ILE A 92 2.90 -1.74 -13.98
C ILE A 92 3.33 -3.12 -14.49
N ILE A 93 2.42 -3.79 -15.18
CA ILE A 93 2.67 -5.00 -15.96
C ILE A 93 2.25 -4.70 -17.40
N LYS A 94 3.17 -4.85 -18.34
CA LYS A 94 2.90 -4.75 -19.77
C LYS A 94 2.66 -6.12 -20.40
N PRO A 95 2.03 -6.19 -21.59
CA PRO A 95 1.95 -7.43 -22.34
C PRO A 95 3.35 -8.04 -22.54
N GLY A 96 3.51 -9.32 -22.20
CA GLY A 96 4.80 -10.03 -22.26
C GLY A 96 5.65 -9.94 -20.98
N GLU A 97 5.18 -9.22 -19.95
CA GLU A 97 5.84 -9.10 -18.64
C GLU A 97 5.27 -10.06 -17.58
N GLU A 98 4.45 -11.03 -17.96
CA GLU A 98 3.80 -12.00 -17.06
C GLU A 98 4.82 -12.89 -16.32
N GLY A 99 6.03 -13.03 -16.87
CA GLY A 99 7.14 -13.73 -16.22
C GLY A 99 7.49 -13.16 -14.84
N TRP A 100 7.25 -11.87 -14.60
CA TRP A 100 7.44 -11.30 -13.27
C TRP A 100 6.38 -11.75 -12.27
N LEU A 101 5.12 -11.90 -12.69
CA LEU A 101 4.05 -12.45 -11.85
C LEU A 101 4.33 -13.92 -11.51
N GLN A 102 4.87 -14.68 -12.47
CA GLN A 102 5.34 -16.05 -12.22
C GLN A 102 6.46 -16.10 -11.19
N GLN A 103 7.45 -15.19 -11.26
CA GLN A 103 8.52 -15.12 -10.27
C GLN A 103 8.02 -14.78 -8.87
N VAL A 104 7.06 -13.86 -8.76
CA VAL A 104 6.39 -13.53 -7.49
C VAL A 104 5.70 -14.77 -6.92
N LEU A 105 4.92 -15.50 -7.73
CA LEU A 105 4.28 -16.75 -7.30
C LEU A 105 5.29 -17.82 -6.87
N ALA A 106 6.37 -17.99 -7.64
CA ALA A 106 7.42 -18.96 -7.38
C ALA A 106 8.18 -18.71 -6.07
N SER A 107 8.10 -17.50 -5.50
CA SER A 107 8.63 -17.21 -4.16
C SER A 107 7.83 -17.86 -3.02
N ASN A 108 6.66 -18.44 -3.32
CA ASN A 108 5.78 -19.16 -2.39
C ASN A 108 5.40 -18.36 -1.12
N PRO A 109 4.86 -17.13 -1.27
CA PRO A 109 4.42 -16.29 -0.16
C PRO A 109 3.11 -16.83 0.45
N ASP A 110 2.75 -16.36 1.66
CA ASP A 110 1.46 -16.68 2.26
C ASP A 110 0.30 -15.88 1.65
N ALA A 111 0.61 -14.72 1.04
CA ALA A 111 -0.33 -13.87 0.30
C ALA A 111 0.40 -13.02 -0.75
N ILE A 112 -0.35 -12.48 -1.71
CA ILE A 112 0.19 -11.53 -2.70
C ILE A 112 -0.51 -10.18 -2.56
N ILE A 113 0.28 -9.11 -2.56
CA ILE A 113 -0.21 -7.74 -2.66
C ILE A 113 -0.29 -7.38 -4.14
N VAL A 114 -1.50 -7.35 -4.67
CA VAL A 114 -1.79 -7.09 -6.09
C VAL A 114 -2.03 -5.61 -6.32
N ARG A 115 -1.36 -5.06 -7.32
CA ARG A 115 -1.35 -3.62 -7.60
C ARG A 115 -2.07 -3.20 -8.87
N ASN A 116 -2.53 -4.15 -9.67
CA ASN A 116 -3.27 -3.91 -10.91
C ASN A 116 -4.19 -5.10 -11.24
N LEU A 117 -5.10 -4.89 -12.20
CA LEU A 117 -6.10 -5.88 -12.61
C LEU A 117 -5.47 -7.13 -13.24
N ALA A 118 -4.38 -6.97 -14.00
CA ALA A 118 -3.68 -8.10 -14.63
C ALA A 118 -3.13 -9.08 -13.57
N GLY A 119 -2.60 -8.57 -12.46
CA GLY A 119 -2.17 -9.38 -11.33
C GLY A 119 -3.32 -10.16 -10.69
N ILE A 120 -4.48 -9.52 -10.51
CA ILE A 120 -5.67 -10.17 -9.97
C ILE A 120 -6.09 -11.33 -10.88
N GLU A 121 -6.33 -11.04 -12.17
CA GLU A 121 -6.75 -12.05 -13.13
C GLU A 121 -5.77 -13.22 -13.21
N PHE A 122 -4.47 -12.93 -13.31
CA PHE A 122 -3.42 -13.94 -13.38
C PHE A 122 -3.46 -14.89 -12.18
N TYR A 123 -3.38 -14.39 -10.94
CA TYR A 123 -3.34 -15.27 -9.76
C TYR A 123 -4.66 -15.96 -9.49
N ARG A 124 -5.80 -15.35 -9.86
CA ARG A 124 -7.10 -16.02 -9.78
C ARG A 124 -7.16 -17.25 -10.68
N GLN A 125 -6.50 -17.23 -11.83
CA GLN A 125 -6.42 -18.36 -12.75
C GLN A 125 -5.40 -19.41 -12.31
N VAL A 126 -4.18 -18.99 -11.94
CA VAL A 126 -3.07 -19.94 -11.71
C VAL A 126 -2.92 -20.41 -10.26
N ALA A 127 -3.43 -19.64 -9.29
CA ALA A 127 -3.29 -19.92 -7.86
C ALA A 127 -4.55 -19.50 -7.07
N PRO A 128 -5.73 -20.07 -7.37
CA PRO A 128 -7.01 -19.59 -6.84
C PRO A 128 -7.17 -19.69 -5.32
N ALA A 129 -6.36 -20.49 -4.62
CA ALA A 129 -6.39 -20.59 -3.17
C ALA A 129 -5.47 -19.56 -2.47
N LEU A 130 -4.59 -18.89 -3.21
CA LEU A 130 -3.63 -17.94 -2.65
C LEU A 130 -4.35 -16.62 -2.30
N PRO A 131 -4.29 -16.15 -1.04
CA PRO A 131 -4.92 -14.89 -0.66
C PRO A 131 -4.32 -13.70 -1.44
N LEU A 132 -5.22 -12.87 -1.98
CA LEU A 132 -4.85 -11.63 -2.66
C LEU A 132 -5.28 -10.42 -1.84
N ILE A 133 -4.35 -9.50 -1.62
CA ILE A 133 -4.57 -8.23 -0.92
C ILE A 133 -4.45 -7.11 -1.95
N GLY A 134 -5.50 -6.33 -2.16
CA GLY A 134 -5.49 -5.20 -3.07
C GLY A 134 -4.71 -4.03 -2.49
N ASP A 135 -3.74 -3.50 -3.24
CA ASP A 135 -3.01 -2.30 -2.81
C ASP A 135 -3.72 -1.00 -3.21
N PHE A 136 -3.24 0.14 -2.68
CA PHE A 136 -3.84 1.46 -2.89
C PHE A 136 -3.96 1.83 -4.38
N SER A 137 -3.09 1.28 -5.24
CA SER A 137 -3.06 1.55 -6.68
C SER A 137 -4.25 0.98 -7.46
N LEU A 138 -5.10 0.17 -6.82
CA LEU A 138 -6.38 -0.25 -7.39
C LEU A 138 -7.45 0.85 -7.31
N ASN A 139 -7.17 1.96 -6.62
CA ASN A 139 -8.03 3.15 -6.55
C ASN A 139 -9.45 2.85 -6.05
N ILE A 140 -9.57 2.06 -4.98
CA ILE A 140 -10.85 1.73 -4.36
C ILE A 140 -11.39 2.96 -3.62
N ALA A 141 -12.22 3.74 -4.31
CA ALA A 141 -12.68 5.05 -3.85
C ALA A 141 -14.12 5.07 -3.31
N ASN A 142 -14.87 3.96 -3.39
CA ASN A 142 -16.25 3.86 -2.91
C ASN A 142 -16.65 2.39 -2.70
N GLU A 143 -17.83 2.18 -2.13
CA GLU A 143 -18.38 0.88 -1.77
C GLU A 143 -18.64 -0.04 -2.98
N LEU A 144 -19.00 0.53 -4.14
CA LEU A 144 -19.28 -0.26 -5.35
C LEU A 144 -17.99 -0.82 -5.93
N THR A 145 -16.94 0.00 -5.97
CA THR A 145 -15.61 -0.45 -6.37
C THR A 145 -15.08 -1.50 -5.39
N ALA A 146 -15.28 -1.31 -4.08
CA ALA A 146 -14.91 -2.32 -3.08
C ALA A 146 -15.62 -3.66 -3.31
N ALA A 147 -16.93 -3.64 -3.62
CA ALA A 147 -17.69 -4.84 -3.95
C ALA A 147 -17.14 -5.59 -5.17
N ILE A 148 -16.86 -4.88 -6.27
CA ILE A 148 -16.28 -5.47 -7.48
C ILE A 148 -14.97 -6.21 -7.16
N PHE A 149 -14.11 -5.61 -6.33
CA PHE A 149 -12.84 -6.23 -5.98
C PHE A 149 -12.98 -7.39 -4.98
N ALA A 150 -13.93 -7.31 -4.05
CA ALA A 150 -14.25 -8.43 -3.18
C ALA A 150 -14.76 -9.64 -3.99
N GLU A 151 -15.66 -9.41 -4.95
CA GLU A 151 -16.16 -10.44 -5.88
C GLU A 151 -15.06 -10.99 -6.79
N SER A 152 -14.06 -10.17 -7.13
CA SER A 152 -12.87 -10.59 -7.87
C SER A 152 -11.90 -11.48 -7.04
N GLY A 153 -12.23 -11.76 -5.79
CA GLY A 153 -11.51 -12.69 -4.93
C GLY A 153 -10.40 -12.07 -4.08
N LEU A 154 -10.42 -10.75 -3.87
CA LEU A 154 -9.57 -10.12 -2.86
C LEU A 154 -10.05 -10.48 -1.46
N THR A 155 -9.12 -10.74 -0.54
CA THR A 155 -9.42 -11.00 0.88
C THR A 155 -9.36 -9.75 1.74
N ARG A 156 -8.54 -8.78 1.32
CA ARG A 156 -8.44 -7.44 1.89
C ARG A 156 -8.10 -6.43 0.80
N ALA A 157 -8.37 -5.16 1.05
CA ALA A 157 -8.01 -4.09 0.13
C ALA A 157 -7.65 -2.79 0.83
N VAL A 158 -6.74 -2.03 0.25
CA VAL A 158 -6.39 -0.69 0.71
C VAL A 158 -7.33 0.34 0.07
N PRO A 159 -7.99 1.21 0.86
CA PRO A 159 -8.73 2.36 0.33
C PRO A 159 -7.85 3.25 -0.53
N SER A 160 -8.44 3.89 -1.55
CA SER A 160 -7.72 4.85 -2.38
C SER A 160 -7.12 5.97 -1.52
N TYR A 161 -5.88 6.36 -1.84
CA TYR A 161 -5.27 7.54 -1.27
C TYR A 161 -5.93 8.85 -1.72
N ASP A 162 -6.87 8.84 -2.66
CA ASP A 162 -7.61 10.05 -3.04
C ASP A 162 -8.73 10.41 -2.05
N LEU A 163 -9.10 9.49 -1.16
CA LEU A 163 -10.18 9.70 -0.20
C LEU A 163 -9.75 10.58 0.96
N ASN A 164 -10.52 11.63 1.22
CA ASN A 164 -10.49 12.28 2.52
C ASN A 164 -11.31 11.48 3.55
N TRP A 165 -11.19 11.84 4.84
CA TRP A 165 -11.88 11.16 5.92
C TRP A 165 -13.40 11.03 5.73
N ARG A 166 -14.08 12.09 5.27
CA ARG A 166 -15.54 12.08 5.06
C ARG A 166 -15.94 11.06 3.99
N GLN A 167 -15.19 11.00 2.90
CA GLN A 167 -15.43 10.03 1.82
C GLN A 167 -15.13 8.61 2.28
N MET A 168 -14.02 8.40 3.00
CA MET A 168 -13.68 7.10 3.59
C MET A 168 -14.78 6.64 4.55
N GLN A 169 -15.23 7.49 5.47
CA GLN A 169 -16.32 7.17 6.40
C GLN A 169 -17.62 6.83 5.67
N ALA A 170 -17.95 7.53 4.58
CA ALA A 170 -19.13 7.24 3.76
C ALA A 170 -19.03 5.91 3.00
N MET A 171 -17.82 5.47 2.65
CA MET A 171 -17.56 4.15 2.07
C MET A 171 -17.68 3.05 3.14
N LEU A 172 -17.04 3.25 4.30
CA LEU A 172 -17.03 2.29 5.42
C LEU A 172 -18.42 2.11 6.06
N SER A 173 -19.33 3.08 5.93
CA SER A 173 -20.71 2.92 6.40
C SER A 173 -21.57 2.05 5.46
N ARG A 174 -21.11 1.81 4.23
CA ARG A 174 -21.83 1.07 3.18
C ARG A 174 -21.18 -0.24 2.78
N PHE A 175 -19.96 -0.51 3.23
CA PHE A 175 -19.23 -1.75 2.94
C PHE A 175 -18.56 -2.27 4.22
N ASP A 176 -18.29 -3.59 4.31
CA ASP A 176 -17.71 -4.20 5.52
C ASP A 176 -16.32 -3.59 5.82
N PRO A 177 -16.15 -2.88 6.95
CA PRO A 177 -14.86 -2.30 7.35
C PRO A 177 -13.74 -3.33 7.50
N ALA A 178 -14.06 -4.59 7.83
CA ALA A 178 -13.05 -5.65 7.97
C ALA A 178 -12.36 -6.02 6.65
N PHE A 179 -12.97 -5.70 5.51
CA PHE A 179 -12.34 -5.87 4.21
C PHE A 179 -11.15 -4.92 4.00
N PHE A 180 -11.10 -3.81 4.74
CA PHE A 180 -10.11 -2.77 4.47
C PHE A 180 -8.86 -2.88 5.34
N GLU A 181 -7.71 -2.66 4.70
CA GLU A 181 -6.41 -2.45 5.33
C GLU A 181 -6.00 -0.99 5.17
N CYS A 182 -5.88 -0.25 6.28
CA CYS A 182 -5.56 1.17 6.25
C CYS A 182 -4.05 1.41 6.37
N VAL A 183 -3.46 2.09 5.40
CA VAL A 183 -2.05 2.52 5.50
C VAL A 183 -1.99 3.76 6.37
N VAL A 184 -1.26 3.67 7.49
CA VAL A 184 -1.20 4.69 8.54
C VAL A 184 0.14 5.42 8.59
N HIS A 185 1.13 4.91 7.87
CA HIS A 185 2.44 5.53 7.68
C HIS A 185 2.97 5.21 6.29
N GLN A 186 3.24 6.23 5.48
CA GLN A 186 3.79 6.02 4.16
C GLN A 186 4.45 7.28 3.62
N HIS A 187 5.48 7.10 2.80
CA HIS A 187 5.86 8.15 1.86
C HIS A 187 4.97 8.04 0.63
N MET A 188 4.34 9.14 0.23
CA MET A 188 3.42 9.13 -0.90
C MET A 188 4.18 8.98 -2.22
N PRO A 189 3.85 7.99 -3.06
CA PRO A 189 4.39 7.94 -4.41
C PRO A 189 3.82 9.11 -5.22
N MET A 190 4.72 9.94 -5.76
CA MET A 190 4.37 11.15 -6.50
C MET A 190 4.29 10.90 -8.01
N PHE A 191 5.34 10.29 -8.57
CA PHE A 191 5.44 10.02 -10.01
C PHE A 191 6.00 8.63 -10.24
N HIS A 192 5.51 7.99 -11.28
CA HIS A 192 6.06 6.74 -11.80
C HIS A 192 6.51 6.96 -13.24
N MET A 193 7.72 6.52 -13.56
CA MET A 193 8.39 6.80 -14.83
C MET A 193 8.86 5.51 -15.48
N GLU A 194 8.61 5.38 -16.79
CA GLU A 194 9.21 4.31 -17.60
C GLU A 194 10.68 4.60 -17.94
N HIS A 195 11.11 5.84 -17.75
CA HIS A 195 12.50 6.24 -17.97
C HIS A 195 13.37 5.90 -16.75
N CYS A 196 14.37 5.04 -16.96
CA CYS A 196 15.33 4.66 -15.92
C CYS A 196 16.39 5.74 -15.73
N VAL A 197 16.18 6.63 -14.75
CA VAL A 197 17.12 7.71 -14.38
C VAL A 197 18.49 7.15 -13.99
N PHE A 198 18.51 5.97 -13.36
CA PHE A 198 19.74 5.28 -12.98
C PHE A 198 20.57 4.87 -14.19
N ALA A 199 19.97 4.19 -15.17
CA ALA A 199 20.67 3.79 -16.39
C ALA A 199 21.13 5.03 -17.17
N HIS A 200 20.25 6.01 -17.33
CA HIS A 200 20.54 7.23 -18.09
C HIS A 200 21.66 8.08 -17.49
N THR A 201 21.69 8.23 -16.16
CA THR A 201 22.58 9.19 -15.49
C THR A 201 23.86 8.54 -14.95
N LEU A 202 23.82 7.25 -14.61
CA LEU A 202 24.90 6.53 -13.92
C LEU A 202 25.50 5.39 -14.76
N SER A 203 25.11 5.25 -16.03
CA SER A 203 25.66 4.23 -16.93
C SER A 203 25.72 4.71 -18.38
N ASN A 204 26.36 3.91 -19.25
CA ASN A 204 26.30 4.06 -20.71
C ASN A 204 25.23 3.16 -21.37
N GLY A 205 24.48 2.40 -20.59
CA GLY A 205 23.42 1.51 -21.06
C GLY A 205 22.03 2.16 -21.02
N LYS A 206 21.03 1.42 -21.46
CA LYS A 206 19.63 1.88 -21.57
C LYS A 206 18.71 1.24 -20.54
N ASP A 207 18.93 -0.03 -20.20
CA ASP A 207 18.07 -0.78 -19.27
C ASP A 207 18.84 -1.89 -18.54
N PHE A 208 18.11 -2.74 -17.79
CA PHE A 208 18.69 -3.81 -16.96
C PHE A 208 19.61 -4.78 -17.73
N ARG A 209 19.51 -4.84 -19.06
CA ARG A 209 20.30 -5.74 -19.91
C ARG A 209 21.73 -5.26 -20.11
N ASP A 210 21.98 -3.95 -20.10
CA ASP A 210 23.25 -3.35 -20.49
C ASP A 210 23.74 -2.21 -19.58
N CYS A 211 22.94 -1.75 -18.60
CA CYS A 211 23.30 -0.63 -17.74
C CYS A 211 24.32 -0.95 -16.63
N GLY A 212 24.63 -2.24 -16.40
CA GLY A 212 25.48 -2.65 -15.27
C GLY A 212 24.80 -2.52 -13.89
N ARG A 213 23.48 -2.27 -13.88
CA ARG A 213 22.60 -2.23 -12.70
C ARG A 213 23.05 -1.26 -11.59
N PRO A 214 23.34 0.02 -11.91
CA PRO A 214 23.80 1.01 -10.93
C PRO A 214 22.78 1.27 -9.81
N CYS A 215 21.49 0.99 -10.06
CA CYS A 215 20.44 1.02 -9.05
C CYS A 215 20.69 0.10 -7.84
N GLU A 216 21.47 -0.97 -7.98
CA GLU A 216 21.72 -1.89 -6.86
C GLU A 216 22.80 -1.38 -5.89
N THR A 217 23.61 -0.42 -6.32
CA THR A 217 24.75 0.10 -5.56
C THR A 217 24.64 1.57 -5.21
N HIS A 218 23.72 2.30 -5.87
CA HIS A 218 23.51 3.72 -5.66
C HIS A 218 22.12 4.02 -5.11
N ARG A 219 22.05 4.99 -4.19
CA ARG A 219 20.80 5.63 -3.80
C ARG A 219 20.72 6.99 -4.49
N VAL A 220 19.59 7.26 -5.13
CA VAL A 220 19.36 8.51 -5.86
C VAL A 220 18.16 9.24 -5.26
N ASP A 221 18.30 10.55 -5.08
CA ASP A 221 17.22 11.45 -4.71
C ASP A 221 17.02 12.49 -5.81
N LEU A 222 15.76 12.86 -6.04
CA LEU A 222 15.41 14.03 -6.83
C LEU A 222 15.22 15.22 -5.90
N ARG A 223 16.01 16.27 -6.10
CA ARG A 223 15.86 17.51 -5.35
C ARG A 223 14.88 18.43 -6.07
N ASP A 224 13.86 18.89 -5.35
CA ASP A 224 12.90 19.85 -5.89
C ASP A 224 13.42 21.29 -5.89
N ARG A 225 12.64 22.22 -6.44
CA ARG A 225 12.99 23.64 -6.53
C ARG A 225 13.10 24.35 -5.17
N VAL A 226 12.54 23.78 -4.10
CA VAL A 226 12.61 24.33 -2.74
C VAL A 226 13.65 23.60 -1.88
N GLY A 227 14.43 22.69 -2.48
CA GLY A 227 15.54 21.99 -1.84
C GLY A 227 15.16 20.72 -1.09
N ALA A 228 13.91 20.25 -1.21
CA ALA A 228 13.50 18.98 -0.60
C ALA A 228 13.99 17.80 -1.43
N ASP A 229 14.53 16.78 -0.76
CA ASP A 229 15.01 15.54 -1.39
C ASP A 229 13.89 14.49 -1.42
N HIS A 230 13.67 13.91 -2.60
CA HIS A 230 12.63 12.91 -2.87
C HIS A 230 13.26 11.59 -3.30
N ALA A 231 12.98 10.54 -2.56
CA ALA A 231 13.55 9.22 -2.84
C ALA A 231 13.10 8.68 -4.20
N LEU A 232 14.07 8.34 -5.04
CA LEU A 232 13.84 7.63 -6.29
C LEU A 232 14.11 6.14 -6.07
N ILE A 233 13.10 5.31 -6.31
CA ILE A 233 13.17 3.85 -6.12
C ILE A 233 12.87 3.16 -7.46
N PRO A 234 13.80 2.36 -8.00
CA PRO A 234 13.57 1.55 -9.18
C PRO A 234 12.75 0.30 -8.86
N ASP A 235 12.03 -0.23 -9.84
CA ASP A 235 11.49 -1.58 -9.81
C ASP A 235 12.26 -2.54 -10.74
N ALA A 236 11.89 -3.81 -10.71
CA ALA A 236 12.52 -4.87 -11.51
C ALA A 236 12.42 -4.63 -13.03
N GLY A 237 11.46 -3.82 -13.48
CA GLY A 237 11.28 -3.42 -14.87
C GLY A 237 12.05 -2.15 -15.27
N CYS A 238 13.02 -1.70 -14.46
CA CYS A 238 13.73 -0.44 -14.64
C CYS A 238 12.85 0.82 -14.56
N ARG A 239 11.61 0.71 -14.08
CA ARG A 239 10.73 1.87 -13.89
C ARG A 239 11.08 2.54 -12.58
N ASN A 240 10.90 3.84 -12.47
CA ASN A 240 11.28 4.58 -11.28
C ASN A 240 10.07 5.22 -10.63
N THR A 241 9.95 5.08 -9.31
CA THR A 241 8.94 5.75 -8.51
C THR A 241 9.61 6.81 -7.65
N VAL A 242 9.15 8.05 -7.78
CA VAL A 242 9.53 9.17 -6.91
C VAL A 242 8.60 9.16 -5.70
N TYR A 243 9.15 9.12 -4.51
CA TYR A 243 8.40 9.19 -3.25
C TYR A 243 8.56 10.57 -2.62
N ASN A 244 7.50 11.06 -1.98
CA ASN A 244 7.54 12.31 -1.23
C ASN A 244 8.63 12.22 -0.14
N GLY A 245 9.49 13.25 -0.03
CA GLY A 245 10.57 13.27 0.96
C GLY A 245 10.09 13.22 2.41
N ARG A 246 8.83 13.61 2.66
CA ARG A 246 8.20 13.53 3.99
C ARG A 246 7.15 12.42 4.01
N ALA A 247 7.23 11.57 5.03
CA ALA A 247 6.19 10.59 5.29
C ALA A 247 4.91 11.28 5.75
N GLN A 248 3.79 10.72 5.31
CA GLN A 248 2.46 11.01 5.82
C GLN A 248 2.09 10.01 6.92
N SER A 249 1.21 10.44 7.82
CA SER A 249 0.64 9.62 8.87
C SER A 249 -0.86 9.86 9.01
N ALA A 250 -1.61 8.77 9.20
CA ALA A 250 -3.02 8.82 9.54
C ALA A 250 -3.26 8.58 11.05
N ALA A 251 -2.25 8.78 11.90
CA ALA A 251 -2.29 8.48 13.33
C ALA A 251 -3.53 9.03 14.06
N GLU A 252 -3.96 10.27 13.79
CA GLU A 252 -5.14 10.86 14.45
C GLU A 252 -6.46 10.19 14.08
N PHE A 253 -6.51 9.50 12.95
CA PHE A 253 -7.70 8.81 12.48
C PHE A 253 -7.79 7.37 12.99
N ILE A 254 -6.71 6.80 13.54
CA ILE A 254 -6.67 5.40 14.00
C ILE A 254 -7.78 5.11 15.03
N PRO A 255 -8.01 5.92 16.09
CA PRO A 255 -9.09 5.65 17.04
C PRO A 255 -10.47 5.60 16.36
N ARG A 256 -10.73 6.53 15.43
CA ARG A 256 -12.01 6.57 14.67
C ARG A 256 -12.14 5.40 13.70
N MET A 257 -11.04 4.97 13.08
CA MET A 257 -11.01 3.77 12.22
C MET A 257 -11.33 2.51 13.03
N LEU A 258 -10.78 2.38 14.24
CA LEU A 258 -11.08 1.27 15.15
C LEU A 258 -12.58 1.24 15.53
N GLU A 259 -13.15 2.40 15.88
CA GLU A 259 -14.59 2.56 16.17
C GLU A 259 -15.47 2.16 14.98
N LEU A 260 -15.06 2.51 13.75
CA LEU A 260 -15.74 2.13 12.52
C LEU A 260 -15.59 0.64 12.17
N GLY A 261 -14.73 -0.13 12.86
CA GLY A 261 -14.56 -1.56 12.62
C GLY A 261 -13.34 -1.94 11.78
N ILE A 262 -12.46 -1.00 11.43
CA ILE A 262 -11.17 -1.34 10.80
C ILE A 262 -10.33 -2.15 11.79
N ARG A 263 -9.74 -3.24 11.31
CA ARG A 263 -8.86 -4.11 12.11
C ARG A 263 -7.50 -4.36 11.49
N HIS A 264 -7.25 -3.88 10.28
CA HIS A 264 -5.97 -4.06 9.59
C HIS A 264 -5.34 -2.71 9.33
N PHE A 265 -4.13 -2.51 9.85
CA PHE A 265 -3.35 -1.28 9.65
C PHE A 265 -1.99 -1.64 9.07
N ARG A 266 -1.47 -0.77 8.20
CA ARG A 266 -0.15 -0.97 7.57
C ARG A 266 0.76 0.22 7.80
N VAL A 267 2.00 -0.07 8.18
CA VAL A 267 3.13 0.86 8.13
C VAL A 267 4.00 0.50 6.94
N GLU A 268 4.32 1.46 6.07
CA GLU A 268 5.24 1.27 4.95
C GLU A 268 6.59 1.93 5.21
N LEU A 269 7.63 1.12 5.29
CA LEU A 269 9.01 1.57 5.34
C LEU A 269 9.51 1.87 3.93
N LEU A 270 10.17 2.99 3.74
CA LEU A 270 10.86 3.35 2.50
C LEU A 270 12.37 3.13 2.63
N ARG A 271 13.08 4.05 3.30
CA ARG A 271 14.54 4.03 3.44
C ARG A 271 15.01 4.00 4.90
N GLN A 272 14.07 3.84 5.83
CA GLN A 272 14.36 3.71 7.25
C GLN A 272 15.42 2.63 7.46
N SER A 273 16.46 2.99 8.22
CA SER A 273 17.52 2.09 8.65
C SER A 273 17.00 1.10 9.70
N THR A 274 17.75 0.03 9.96
CA THR A 274 17.38 -0.98 10.96
C THR A 274 17.12 -0.39 12.35
N GLY A 275 17.86 0.65 12.74
CA GLY A 275 17.66 1.37 14.00
C GLY A 275 16.42 2.28 14.04
N GLU A 276 15.86 2.64 12.88
CA GLU A 276 14.64 3.44 12.78
C GLU A 276 13.36 2.58 12.70
N VAL A 277 13.50 1.30 12.33
CA VAL A 277 12.36 0.37 12.20
C VAL A 277 11.63 0.18 13.53
N GLU A 278 12.34 -0.20 14.60
CA GLU A 278 11.70 -0.48 15.89
C GLU A 278 10.96 0.73 16.45
N PRO A 279 11.56 1.94 16.54
CA PRO A 279 10.84 3.12 17.03
C PRO A 279 9.54 3.38 16.27
N ILE A 280 9.55 3.30 14.94
CA ILE A 280 8.35 3.54 14.12
C ILE A 280 7.29 2.48 14.40
N VAL A 281 7.66 1.19 14.36
CA VAL A 281 6.71 0.09 14.57
C VAL A 281 6.11 0.15 15.97
N ARG A 282 6.93 0.38 17.01
CA ARG A 282 6.48 0.50 18.40
C ARG A 282 5.43 1.59 18.56
N ARG A 283 5.64 2.79 18.00
CA ARG A 283 4.68 3.90 18.07
C ARG A 283 3.32 3.54 17.46
N TYR A 284 3.30 2.99 16.24
CA TYR A 284 2.03 2.61 15.62
C TYR A 284 1.37 1.43 16.33
N PHE A 285 2.15 0.49 16.83
CA PHE A 285 1.62 -0.62 17.62
C PHE A 285 0.96 -0.10 18.90
N ASP A 286 1.65 0.74 19.67
CA ASP A 286 1.12 1.35 20.90
C ASP A 286 -0.15 2.17 20.63
N LEU A 287 -0.16 2.94 19.55
CA LEU A 287 -1.32 3.73 19.15
C LEU A 287 -2.53 2.85 18.76
N ILE A 288 -2.31 1.79 17.99
CA ILE A 288 -3.36 0.84 17.58
C ILE A 288 -3.92 0.08 18.80
N GLN A 289 -3.08 -0.22 19.79
CA GLN A 289 -3.51 -0.86 21.04
C GLN A 289 -4.09 0.13 22.06
N GLY A 290 -4.15 1.43 21.74
CA GLY A 290 -4.65 2.46 22.66
C GLY A 290 -3.73 2.77 23.84
N ARG A 291 -2.45 2.36 23.78
CA ARG A 291 -1.41 2.63 24.80
C ARG A 291 -0.77 4.02 24.66
N GLU A 292 -0.93 4.66 23.51
CA GLU A 292 -0.39 6.00 23.24
C GLU A 292 -1.45 6.91 22.59
N ALA A 293 -1.45 8.19 22.96
CA ALA A 293 -2.34 9.19 22.35
C ALA A 293 -1.80 9.65 20.98
N PRO A 294 -2.67 9.92 19.97
CA PRO A 294 -2.23 10.27 18.62
C PRO A 294 -1.26 11.47 18.55
N GLN A 295 -1.49 12.51 19.36
CA GLN A 295 -0.64 13.70 19.35
C GLN A 295 0.78 13.43 19.87
N SER A 296 0.95 12.46 20.78
CA SER A 296 2.26 12.02 21.27
C SER A 296 3.03 11.32 20.14
N ALA A 297 2.37 10.38 19.47
CA ALA A 297 2.96 9.62 18.36
C ALA A 297 3.42 10.56 17.23
N LEU A 298 2.58 11.51 16.80
CA LEU A 298 2.91 12.43 15.71
C LEU A 298 4.12 13.33 15.99
N ARG A 299 4.24 13.87 17.21
CA ARG A 299 5.36 14.75 17.59
C ARG A 299 6.70 14.02 17.48
N SER A 300 6.73 12.74 17.81
CA SER A 300 7.93 11.91 17.75
C SER A 300 8.35 11.54 16.33
N LEU A 301 7.38 11.31 15.43
CA LEU A 301 7.62 10.74 14.10
C LEU A 301 8.05 11.76 13.03
N ARG A 302 7.93 13.08 13.29
CA ARG A 302 8.26 14.17 12.34
C ARG A 302 7.59 13.99 10.96
N VAL A 303 6.34 13.51 10.96
CA VAL A 303 5.52 13.21 9.78
C VAL A 303 4.51 14.31 9.49
N VAL A 304 4.01 14.36 8.25
CA VAL A 304 2.83 15.16 7.88
C VAL A 304 1.58 14.39 8.29
N ASN A 305 0.78 14.94 9.20
CA ASN A 305 -0.49 14.33 9.59
C ASN A 305 -1.54 14.55 8.50
N GLN A 306 -1.85 13.52 7.72
CA GLN A 306 -2.74 13.60 6.58
C GLN A 306 -3.26 12.20 6.19
N LEU A 307 -4.57 12.10 5.96
CA LEU A 307 -5.19 10.94 5.32
C LEU A 307 -5.53 11.30 3.87
N GLY A 308 -4.93 10.58 2.94
CA GLY A 308 -5.09 10.78 1.51
C GLY A 308 -4.31 11.98 0.93
N VAL A 309 -4.40 12.20 -0.39
CA VAL A 309 -3.68 13.28 -1.10
C VAL A 309 -4.34 14.64 -0.93
N THR A 310 -5.64 14.69 -0.64
CA THR A 310 -6.35 15.94 -0.40
C THR A 310 -6.71 16.05 1.08
N ALA A 311 -6.24 17.10 1.75
CA ALA A 311 -7.09 17.72 2.76
C ALA A 311 -8.29 18.20 1.94
N GLY A 312 -9.44 17.54 2.08
CA GLY A 312 -10.61 17.87 1.28
C GLY A 312 -10.78 19.39 1.25
N THR A 313 -11.09 19.96 0.09
CA THR A 313 -11.19 21.43 -0.10
C THR A 313 -12.28 22.09 0.77
N PHE A 314 -12.95 21.29 1.61
CA PHE A 314 -13.99 21.63 2.59
C PHE A 314 -13.65 21.07 3.99
N ALA A 315 -12.37 21.05 4.41
CA ALA A 315 -11.96 20.61 5.75
C ALA A 315 -12.20 21.67 6.85
N HIS A 316 -12.69 22.84 6.48
CA HIS A 316 -13.24 23.83 7.39
C HIS A 316 -14.72 23.96 7.06
N ASP A 317 -15.56 23.31 7.85
CA ASP A 317 -16.91 23.74 8.27
C ASP A 317 -17.43 22.73 9.32
#